data_AF-A0A9E4HU95-F1
#
_entry.id   AF-A0A9E4HU95-F1
#
_cell.length_a   1.000
_cell.length_b   1.000
_cell.length_c   1.000
_cell.angle_alpha   90.00
_cell.angle_beta   90.00
_cell.angle_gamma   90.00
#
_symmetry.space_group_name_H-M   'P 1'
#
loop_
_entity.id
_entity.type
_entity.pdbx_description
1 polymer ?
#
loop_
_entity_poly.entity_id
_entity_poly.type
_entity_poly.pdbx_seq_one_letter_code
_entity_poly.pdbx_strand_id
1 'polypeptide(L)'
;GEGLGDLLAQESDARKVKGQRRNKLRDLEEKHRDKGHTRKADNIRQHNLGHRKWDRRRTRHRKQVRDHLCQAAHAVVDKAGTIACEDLSMSMKSAKYRHRDTNRRLNGWVKGVMADTLTSISRRRGSALALVNPAYTSQIDSRTGL
;
A
#
# COMPACT_ATOMS: atom_id res chain seq x y z
N GLY A 1 -5.98 -11.67 10.11
CA GLY A 1 -5.15 -10.52 10.53
C GLY A 1 -6.03 -9.31 10.60
N GLU A 2 -6.47 -8.95 11.80
CA GLU A 2 -7.41 -7.86 12.02
C GLU A 2 -6.68 -6.50 11.88
N GLY A 3 -7.29 -5.52 11.19
CA GLY A 3 -6.80 -4.15 11.14
C GLY A 3 -5.81 -3.77 10.03
N LEU A 4 -5.12 -4.70 9.35
CA LEU A 4 -4.22 -4.35 8.23
C LEU A 4 -4.98 -3.70 7.06
N GLY A 5 -6.15 -4.27 6.71
CA GLY A 5 -7.01 -3.75 5.65
C GLY A 5 -7.45 -2.31 5.91
N ASP A 6 -7.85 -2.03 7.16
CA ASP A 6 -8.28 -0.70 7.57
C ASP A 6 -7.14 0.30 7.57
N LEU A 7 -5.96 -0.09 8.07
CA LEU A 7 -4.76 0.74 8.04
C LEU A 7 -4.41 1.19 6.61
N LEU A 8 -4.49 0.26 5.64
CA LEU A 8 -4.22 0.55 4.23
C LEU A 8 -5.33 1.41 3.60
N ALA A 9 -6.60 1.11 3.90
CA ALA A 9 -7.74 1.85 3.38
C ALA A 9 -7.72 3.32 3.85
N GLN A 10 -7.50 3.54 5.15
CA GLN A 10 -7.45 4.88 5.75
C GLN A 10 -6.35 5.75 5.13
N GLU A 11 -5.15 5.22 4.95
CA GLU A 11 -4.06 5.99 4.33
C GLU A 11 -4.34 6.27 2.86
N SER A 12 -4.88 5.28 2.13
CA SER A 12 -5.25 5.47 0.74
C SER A 12 -6.28 6.60 0.61
N ASP A 13 -7.34 6.57 1.41
CA ASP A 13 -8.46 7.53 1.33
C ASP A 13 -8.03 8.93 1.76
N ALA A 14 -7.22 9.05 2.80
CA ALA A 14 -6.61 10.32 3.17
C ALA A 14 -5.73 10.90 2.05
N ARG A 15 -4.99 10.05 1.32
CA ARG A 15 -4.18 10.48 0.17
C ARG A 15 -5.04 10.97 -0.99
N LYS A 16 -6.16 10.31 -1.28
CA LYS A 16 -7.13 10.74 -2.30
C LYS A 16 -7.66 12.13 -2.00
N VAL A 17 -8.20 12.36 -0.79
CA VAL A 17 -8.76 13.66 -0.38
C VAL A 17 -7.70 14.77 -0.44
N LYS A 18 -6.48 14.49 0.07
CA LYS A 18 -5.38 15.46 0.04
C LYS A 18 -4.93 15.78 -1.38
N GLY A 19 -4.83 14.78 -2.25
CA GLY A 19 -4.49 14.95 -3.67
C GLY A 19 -5.49 15.85 -4.39
N GLN A 20 -6.79 15.61 -4.20
CA GLN A 20 -7.85 16.44 -4.79
C GLN A 20 -7.75 17.92 -4.38
N ARG A 21 -7.51 18.19 -3.09
CA ARG A 21 -7.31 19.56 -2.58
C ARG A 21 -6.06 20.22 -3.17
N ARG A 22 -4.98 19.46 -3.33
CA ARG A 22 -3.73 19.96 -3.92
C ARG A 22 -3.84 20.24 -5.40
N ASN A 23 -4.62 19.44 -6.15
CA ASN A 23 -4.86 19.71 -7.56
C ASN A 23 -5.53 21.07 -7.76
N LYS A 24 -6.56 21.39 -6.96
CA LYS A 24 -7.18 22.73 -6.98
C LYS A 24 -6.18 23.86 -6.75
N LEU A 25 -5.22 23.66 -5.84
CA LEU A 25 -4.17 24.65 -5.56
C LEU A 25 -3.16 24.77 -6.70
N ARG A 26 -2.87 23.67 -7.43
CA ARG A 26 -2.05 23.71 -8.64
C ARG A 26 -2.73 24.49 -9.74
N ASP A 27 -4.01 24.22 -9.99
CA ASP A 27 -4.80 24.94 -11.00
C ASP A 27 -4.86 26.45 -10.68
N LEU A 28 -4.94 26.81 -9.40
CA LEU A 28 -4.91 28.22 -8.96
C LEU A 28 -3.52 28.85 -9.14
N GLU A 29 -2.46 28.11 -8.82
CA GLU A 29 -1.08 28.57 -9.00
C GLU A 29 -0.78 28.84 -10.49
N GLU A 30 -1.18 27.92 -11.36
CA GLU A 30 -1.07 28.04 -12.82
C GLU A 30 -1.83 29.27 -13.33
N LYS A 31 -3.12 29.41 -12.97
CA LYS A 31 -3.93 30.59 -13.34
C LYS A 31 -3.31 31.92 -12.90
N HIS A 32 -2.69 31.97 -11.72
CA HIS A 32 -2.01 33.18 -11.27
C HIS A 32 -0.73 33.45 -12.05
N ARG A 33 0.00 32.40 -12.43
CA ARG A 33 1.20 32.51 -13.25
C ARG A 33 0.86 33.02 -14.65
N ASP A 34 -0.19 32.49 -15.28
CA ASP A 34 -0.66 32.90 -16.62
C ASP A 34 -1.11 34.36 -16.65
N LYS A 35 -1.70 34.85 -15.55
CA LYS A 35 -2.12 36.25 -15.39
C LYS A 35 -0.98 37.19 -15.00
N GLY A 36 0.26 36.72 -14.90
CA GLY A 36 1.42 37.51 -14.49
C GLY A 36 1.49 37.80 -12.98
N HIS A 37 0.62 37.21 -12.15
CA HIS A 37 0.62 37.38 -10.69
C HIS A 37 1.67 36.48 -10.01
N THR A 38 2.94 36.63 -10.38
CA THR A 38 4.06 35.75 -10.00
C THR A 38 4.23 35.61 -8.49
N ARG A 39 4.21 36.72 -7.74
CA ARG A 39 4.32 36.70 -6.26
C ARG A 39 3.27 35.80 -5.60
N LYS A 40 2.02 35.81 -6.10
CA LYS A 40 0.95 35.00 -5.53
C LYS A 40 1.15 33.52 -5.89
N ALA A 41 1.53 33.23 -7.13
CA ALA A 41 1.82 31.87 -7.59
C ALA A 41 2.97 31.24 -6.76
N ASP A 42 4.06 31.98 -6.55
CA ASP A 42 5.21 31.49 -5.79
C ASP A 42 4.87 31.23 -4.32
N ASN A 43 4.06 32.10 -3.70
CA ASN A 43 3.55 31.88 -2.34
C ASN A 43 2.71 30.60 -2.24
N ILE A 44 1.85 30.31 -3.23
CA ILE A 44 1.07 29.06 -3.27
C ILE A 44 2.02 27.87 -3.36
N ARG A 45 3.01 27.93 -4.26
CA ARG A 45 3.98 26.86 -4.48
C ARG A 45 4.81 26.57 -3.23
N GLN A 46 5.40 27.60 -2.62
CA GLN A 46 6.31 27.46 -1.48
C GLN A 46 5.58 27.01 -0.21
N HIS A 47 4.43 27.61 0.11
CA HIS A 47 3.78 27.37 1.40
C HIS A 47 2.74 26.24 1.38
N ASN A 48 2.14 25.92 0.22
CA ASN A 48 1.02 24.98 0.14
C ASN A 48 1.35 23.70 -0.63
N LEU A 49 2.18 23.81 -1.68
CA LEU A 49 2.50 22.68 -2.57
C LEU A 49 3.77 21.92 -2.18
N GLY A 50 4.38 22.20 -1.03
CA GLY A 50 5.47 21.38 -0.48
C GLY A 50 5.06 19.95 -0.11
N HIS A 51 6.05 19.05 -0.01
CA HIS A 51 5.85 17.61 0.24
C HIS A 51 6.27 17.12 1.64
N ARG A 52 6.99 17.93 2.44
CA ARG A 52 7.53 17.54 3.76
C ARG A 52 6.54 16.82 4.68
N LYS A 53 5.32 17.35 4.84
CA LYS A 53 4.27 16.73 5.68
C LYS A 53 3.73 15.44 5.05
N TRP A 54 3.69 15.37 3.73
CA TRP A 54 3.22 14.19 2.99
C TRP A 54 4.24 13.05 3.09
N ASP A 55 5.53 13.34 2.88
CA ASP A 55 6.59 12.35 2.97
C ASP A 55 6.71 11.79 4.39
N ARG A 56 6.63 12.65 5.41
CA ARG A 56 6.61 12.21 6.82
C ARG A 56 5.45 11.25 7.11
N ARG A 57 4.25 11.56 6.61
CA ARG A 57 3.07 10.68 6.77
C ARG A 57 3.27 9.35 6.04
N ARG A 58 3.76 9.38 4.79
CA ARG A 58 4.07 8.19 3.99
C ARG A 58 5.08 7.29 4.70
N THR A 59 6.14 7.87 5.25
CA THR A 59 7.16 7.13 6.01
C THR A 59 6.58 6.52 7.28
N ARG A 60 5.76 7.26 8.04
CA ARG A 60 5.09 6.74 9.24
C ARG A 60 4.19 5.56 8.89
N HIS A 61 3.36 5.69 7.86
CA HIS A 61 2.47 4.62 7.41
C HIS A 61 3.27 3.38 6.98
N ARG A 62 4.35 3.56 6.20
CA ARG A 62 5.22 2.44 5.79
C ARG A 62 5.83 1.72 6.99
N LYS A 63 6.22 2.45 8.04
CA LYS A 63 6.71 1.85 9.30
C LYS A 63 5.61 1.04 10.00
N GLN A 64 4.44 1.65 10.22
CA GLN A 64 3.30 0.98 10.88
C GLN A 64 2.90 -0.31 10.17
N VAL A 65 2.84 -0.28 8.84
CA VAL A 65 2.52 -1.46 8.05
C VAL A 65 3.62 -2.52 8.19
N ARG A 66 4.90 -2.14 8.11
CA ARG A 66 6.01 -3.07 8.32
C ARG A 66 5.97 -3.69 9.72
N ASP A 67 5.72 -2.90 10.75
CA ASP A 67 5.66 -3.38 12.13
C ASP A 67 4.54 -4.41 12.31
N HIS A 68 3.35 -4.13 11.76
CA HIS A 68 2.23 -5.07 11.79
C HIS A 68 2.55 -6.38 11.04
N LEU A 69 3.21 -6.29 9.87
CA LEU A 69 3.65 -7.46 9.12
C LEU A 69 4.71 -8.27 9.85
N CYS A 70 5.67 -7.61 10.50
CA CYS A 70 6.69 -8.27 11.31
C CYS A 70 6.06 -9.04 12.47
N GLN A 71 5.13 -8.41 13.20
CA GLN A 71 4.40 -9.04 14.30
C GLN A 71 3.64 -10.29 13.82
N ALA A 72 2.90 -10.17 12.71
CA ALA A 72 2.17 -11.29 12.13
C ALA A 72 3.11 -12.43 11.68
N ALA A 73 4.22 -12.10 11.03
CA ALA A 73 5.21 -13.08 10.58
C ALA A 73 5.86 -13.82 11.76
N HIS A 74 6.23 -13.11 12.83
CA HIS A 74 6.74 -13.74 14.04
C HIS A 74 5.73 -14.72 14.65
N ALA A 75 4.47 -14.32 14.78
CA ALA A 75 3.41 -15.17 15.34
C ALA A 75 3.16 -16.46 14.53
N VAL A 76 3.39 -16.43 13.22
CA VAL A 76 3.28 -17.62 12.34
C VAL A 76 4.51 -18.51 12.50
N VAL A 77 5.70 -17.91 12.43
CA VAL A 77 6.98 -18.62 12.57
C VAL A 77 7.12 -19.32 13.92
N ASP A 78 6.59 -18.73 14.98
CA ASP A 78 6.63 -19.33 16.33
C ASP A 78 5.84 -20.66 16.43
N LYS A 79 4.97 -20.94 15.45
CA LYS A 79 4.13 -22.13 15.42
C LYS A 79 4.48 -23.12 14.32
N ALA A 80 5.36 -22.76 13.39
CA ALA A 80 5.57 -23.53 12.16
C ALA A 80 7.04 -23.52 11.69
N GLY A 81 7.60 -24.72 11.53
CA GLY A 81 8.90 -24.93 10.88
C GLY A 81 8.88 -24.68 9.36
N THR A 82 7.70 -24.72 8.74
CA THR A 82 7.49 -24.45 7.31
C THR A 82 6.27 -23.57 7.11
N ILE A 83 6.41 -22.53 6.30
CA ILE A 83 5.36 -21.58 5.96
C ILE A 83 5.10 -21.63 4.46
N ALA A 84 3.87 -21.95 4.07
CA ALA A 84 3.41 -21.81 2.69
C ALA A 84 2.73 -20.44 2.50
N CYS A 85 3.12 -19.68 1.47
CA CYS A 85 2.55 -18.38 1.16
C CYS A 85 2.21 -18.29 -0.32
N GLU A 86 1.03 -17.78 -0.64
CA GLU A 86 0.63 -17.52 -2.01
C GLU A 86 1.55 -16.50 -2.68
N ASP A 87 2.13 -16.87 -3.83
CA ASP A 87 2.90 -15.94 -4.63
C ASP A 87 2.00 -14.99 -5.39
N LEU A 88 1.63 -13.92 -4.71
CA LEU A 88 0.85 -12.89 -5.36
C LEU A 88 1.69 -12.03 -6.30
N SER A 89 3.02 -12.23 -6.48
CA SER A 89 4.01 -11.37 -7.20
C SER A 89 3.56 -10.85 -8.56
N MET A 90 2.71 -11.60 -9.24
CA MET A 90 2.13 -11.25 -10.52
C MET A 90 1.39 -9.91 -10.50
N SER A 91 1.48 -9.18 -11.62
CA SER A 91 0.65 -8.01 -11.86
C SER A 91 -0.79 -8.47 -12.09
N MET A 92 -1.67 -8.24 -11.11
CA MET A 92 -3.09 -8.47 -11.29
C MET A 92 -3.63 -7.44 -12.27
N LYS A 93 -3.90 -7.84 -13.53
CA LYS A 93 -4.50 -6.97 -14.55
C LYS A 93 -5.71 -6.26 -13.96
N SER A 94 -5.72 -4.94 -13.92
CA SER A 94 -6.90 -4.18 -13.48
C SER A 94 -8.10 -4.66 -14.29
N ALA A 95 -9.13 -5.17 -13.62
CA ALA A 95 -10.30 -5.64 -14.34
C ALA A 95 -11.00 -4.41 -14.92
N LYS A 96 -11.46 -4.50 -16.18
CA LYS A 96 -12.13 -3.40 -16.89
C LYS A 96 -13.32 -2.82 -16.10
N TYR A 97 -13.93 -3.64 -15.24
CA TYR A 97 -15.11 -3.30 -14.42
C TYR A 97 -14.77 -3.01 -12.94
N ARG A 98 -13.50 -3.04 -12.52
CA ARG A 98 -13.15 -2.76 -11.12
C ARG A 98 -13.31 -1.27 -10.81
N HIS A 99 -14.01 -0.97 -9.72
CA HIS A 99 -14.18 0.40 -9.26
C HIS A 99 -12.82 1.08 -8.99
N ARG A 100 -12.70 2.37 -9.33
CA ARG A 100 -11.45 3.14 -9.24
C ARG A 100 -10.86 3.12 -7.83
N ASP A 101 -11.69 3.16 -6.80
CA ASP A 101 -11.21 3.12 -5.41
C ASP A 101 -10.63 1.75 -5.05
N THR A 102 -11.22 0.67 -5.57
CA THR A 102 -10.67 -0.69 -5.42
C THR A 102 -9.30 -0.78 -6.09
N ASN A 103 -9.17 -0.33 -7.34
CA ASN A 103 -7.88 -0.31 -8.03
C ASN A 103 -6.83 0.54 -7.29
N ARG A 104 -7.21 1.70 -6.76
CA ARG A 104 -6.30 2.54 -5.97
C ARG A 104 -5.83 1.85 -4.69
N ARG A 105 -6.74 1.19 -3.96
CA ARG A 105 -6.39 0.43 -2.74
C ARG A 105 -5.48 -0.75 -3.07
N LEU A 106 -5.76 -1.47 -4.16
CA LEU A 106 -4.91 -2.56 -4.66
C LEU A 106 -3.56 -2.11 -5.24
N ASN A 107 -3.47 -0.90 -5.80
CA ASN A 107 -2.20 -0.34 -6.29
C ASN A 107 -1.35 0.24 -5.15
N GLY A 108 -1.96 0.59 -4.02
CA GLY A 108 -1.23 0.98 -2.81
C GLY A 108 -0.60 -0.22 -2.06
N TRP A 109 -0.72 -1.42 -2.61
CA TRP A 109 -0.51 -2.68 -1.92
C TRP A 109 0.95 -2.96 -1.55
N VAL A 110 1.09 -3.69 -0.46
CA VAL A 110 2.33 -3.86 0.32
C VAL A 110 3.03 -5.18 -0.05
N LYS A 111 2.83 -5.66 -1.27
CA LYS A 111 3.10 -7.06 -1.64
C LYS A 111 4.56 -7.42 -1.46
N GLY A 112 5.43 -6.56 -2.01
CA GLY A 112 6.87 -6.70 -1.89
C GLY A 112 7.30 -6.62 -0.43
N VAL A 113 6.79 -5.64 0.32
CA VAL A 113 7.13 -5.49 1.74
C VAL A 113 6.69 -6.69 2.58
N MET A 114 5.54 -7.31 2.27
CA MET A 114 5.08 -8.53 2.95
C MET A 114 5.99 -9.73 2.62
N ALA A 115 6.28 -9.94 1.34
CA ALA A 115 7.17 -11.02 0.90
C ALA A 115 8.59 -10.85 1.48
N ASP A 116 9.13 -9.64 1.45
CA ASP A 116 10.44 -9.29 2.04
C ASP A 116 10.46 -9.55 3.55
N THR A 117 9.38 -9.19 4.25
CA THR A 117 9.28 -9.33 5.71
C THR A 117 9.20 -10.81 6.10
N LEU A 118 8.34 -11.59 5.45
CA LEU A 118 8.24 -13.04 5.67
C LEU A 118 9.57 -13.72 5.35
N THR A 119 10.15 -13.47 4.18
CA THR A 119 11.45 -14.04 3.79
C THR A 119 12.54 -13.70 4.81
N SER A 120 12.61 -12.45 5.25
CA SER A 120 13.61 -12.02 6.24
C SER A 120 13.42 -12.69 7.59
N ILE A 121 12.18 -12.86 8.07
CA ILE A 121 11.91 -13.41 9.40
C ILE A 121 12.05 -14.94 9.39
N SER A 122 11.50 -15.62 8.38
CA SER A 122 11.65 -17.07 8.21
C SER A 122 13.12 -17.48 8.18
N ARG A 123 13.95 -16.78 7.37
CA ARG A 123 15.41 -17.04 7.32
C ARG A 123 16.10 -16.86 8.67
N ARG A 124 15.72 -15.82 9.44
CA ARG A 124 16.35 -15.52 10.74
C ARG A 124 15.98 -16.50 11.84
N ARG A 125 14.79 -17.10 11.75
CA ARG A 125 14.26 -18.03 12.77
C ARG A 125 14.34 -19.50 12.36
N GLY A 126 14.91 -19.79 11.18
CA GLY A 126 15.11 -21.16 10.72
C GLY A 126 13.84 -21.83 10.17
N SER A 127 12.80 -21.07 9.83
CA SER A 127 11.62 -21.62 9.16
C SER A 127 11.81 -21.64 7.65
N ALA A 128 11.37 -22.72 7.00
CA ALA A 128 11.28 -22.79 5.54
C ALA A 128 10.12 -21.90 5.03
N LEU A 129 10.33 -21.21 3.91
CA LEU A 129 9.29 -20.44 3.22
C LEU A 129 9.08 -21.04 1.83
N ALA A 130 7.88 -21.54 1.57
CA ALA A 130 7.46 -22.08 0.28
C ALA A 130 6.44 -21.13 -0.37
N LEU A 131 6.74 -20.70 -1.59
CA LEU A 131 5.80 -19.92 -2.40
C LEU A 131 4.91 -20.86 -3.20
N VAL A 132 3.59 -20.71 -3.08
CA VAL A 132 2.60 -21.52 -3.81
C VAL A 132 1.88 -20.68 -4.85
N ASN A 133 1.53 -21.29 -5.98
CA ASN A 133 0.77 -20.59 -7.02
C ASN A 133 -0.60 -20.18 -6.47
N PRO A 134 -1.00 -18.89 -6.54
CA PRO A 134 -2.31 -18.43 -6.04
C PRO A 134 -3.49 -18.86 -6.93
N ALA A 135 -3.24 -19.52 -8.07
CA ALA A 135 -4.31 -19.95 -8.96
C ALA A 135 -5.24 -20.95 -8.26
N TYR A 136 -6.54 -20.62 -8.20
CA TYR A 136 -7.63 -21.46 -7.72
C TYR A 136 -7.60 -21.87 -6.22
N THR A 137 -6.60 -21.42 -5.45
CA THR A 137 -6.45 -21.75 -4.01
C THR A 137 -7.60 -21.26 -3.13
N SER A 138 -8.34 -20.27 -3.59
CA SER A 138 -9.47 -19.63 -2.88
C SER A 138 -10.82 -19.83 -3.59
N GLN A 139 -10.85 -20.61 -4.67
CA GLN A 139 -12.04 -20.84 -5.49
C GLN A 139 -12.61 -22.25 -5.36
N ILE A 140 -11.92 -23.12 -4.63
CA ILE A 140 -12.20 -24.54 -4.51
C ILE A 140 -12.41 -24.88 -3.04
N ASP A 141 -13.43 -25.65 -2.72
CA ASP A 141 -13.63 -26.16 -1.36
C ASP A 141 -12.48 -27.10 -0.97
N SER A 142 -11.88 -26.85 0.19
CA SER A 142 -10.69 -27.57 0.64
C SER A 142 -10.94 -29.04 1.01
N ARG A 143 -12.21 -29.46 1.13
CA ARG A 143 -12.60 -30.83 1.47
C ARG A 143 -13.10 -31.58 0.25
N THR A 144 -13.85 -30.94 -0.63
CA THR A 144 -14.52 -31.60 -1.77
C THR A 144 -13.84 -31.36 -3.10
N GLY A 145 -12.99 -30.34 -3.23
CA GLY A 145 -12.32 -30.04 -4.50
C GLY A 145 -13.23 -29.46 -5.58
N LEU A 146 -14.46 -29.04 -5.20
CA LEU A 146 -15.47 -28.44 -6.07
C LEU A 146 -15.60 -26.93 -5.86
#